data_AF-A0A814ZEP4-F1
#
_entry.id   AF-A0A814ZEP4-F1
#
_cell.length_a   1.000
_cell.length_b   1.000
_cell.length_c   1.000
_cell.angle_alpha   90.00
_cell.angle_beta   90.00
_cell.angle_gamma   90.00
#
_symmetry.space_group_name_H-M   'P 1'
#
loop_
_entity.id
_entity.type
_entity.pdbx_description
1 polymer ?
#
loop_
_entity_poly.entity_id
_entity_poly.type
_entity_poly.pdbx_seq_one_letter_code
_entity_poly.pdbx_strand_id
1 'polypeptide(L)'
;METTNHLEMISKLRQRLLRLIKLGEPNQLRSTTQINNDNNNNNNTRSLIDLTANVEECVRCLFNNTCSVETFIQDVQRILNVTIKSSLSFFLIEAIPLAHQYLQQHQYDPLSWETFKTITLQTSLSAGFLFWF
;
A
#
# COMPACT_ATOMS: atom_id res chain seq x y z
N MET A 1 -27.90 3.15 -2.94
CA MET A 1 -27.12 2.78 -1.74
C MET A 1 -25.83 2.08 -2.18
N GLU A 2 -25.09 2.69 -3.13
CA GLU A 2 -23.92 2.08 -3.82
C GLU A 2 -22.59 2.77 -3.47
N THR A 3 -22.62 4.06 -3.16
CA THR A 3 -21.43 4.86 -2.84
C THR A 3 -20.69 4.39 -1.59
N THR A 4 -21.40 3.85 -0.61
CA THR A 4 -20.82 3.29 0.62
C THR A 4 -19.95 2.06 0.36
N ASN A 5 -20.27 1.25 -0.65
CA ASN A 5 -19.53 0.02 -0.96
C ASN A 5 -18.21 0.33 -1.70
N HIS A 6 -18.23 1.30 -2.61
CA HIS A 6 -17.03 1.73 -3.33
C HIS A 6 -15.98 2.36 -2.42
N LEU A 7 -16.39 3.19 -1.47
CA LEU A 7 -15.46 3.81 -0.54
C LEU A 7 -14.81 2.79 0.42
N GLU A 8 -15.57 1.76 0.82
CA GLU A 8 -15.04 0.64 1.58
C GLU A 8 -14.02 -0.17 0.76
N MET A 9 -14.30 -0.42 -0.53
CA MET A 9 -13.34 -1.07 -1.45
C MET A 9 -12.05 -0.27 -1.62
N ILE A 10 -12.14 1.05 -1.79
CA ILE A 10 -10.98 1.95 -1.92
C ILE A 10 -10.16 1.95 -0.62
N SER A 11 -10.83 1.98 0.54
CA SER A 11 -10.17 1.88 1.85
C SER A 11 -9.44 0.54 2.02
N LYS A 12 -10.11 -0.56 1.67
CA LYS A 12 -9.51 -1.91 1.68
C LYS A 12 -8.32 -2.01 0.71
N LEU A 13 -8.40 -1.40 -0.47
CA LEU A 13 -7.29 -1.34 -1.43
C LEU A 13 -6.09 -0.64 -0.81
N ARG A 14 -6.27 0.59 -0.29
CA ARG A 14 -5.18 1.35 0.35
C ARG A 14 -4.56 0.56 1.50
N GLN A 15 -5.37 0.00 2.39
CA GLN A 15 -4.86 -0.81 3.50
C GLN A 15 -4.06 -2.04 3.03
N ARG A 16 -4.51 -2.71 1.95
CA ARG A 16 -3.80 -3.88 1.40
C ARG A 16 -2.48 -3.49 0.76
N LEU A 17 -2.44 -2.43 -0.04
CA LEU A 17 -1.21 -1.95 -0.66
C LEU A 17 -0.18 -1.51 0.39
N LEU A 18 -0.62 -0.77 1.42
CA LEU A 18 0.23 -0.41 2.55
C LEU A 18 0.74 -1.62 3.33
N ARG A 19 -0.10 -2.65 3.53
CA ARG A 19 0.33 -3.89 4.18
C ARG A 19 1.34 -4.66 3.33
N LEU A 20 1.22 -4.66 2.00
CA LEU A 20 2.21 -5.29 1.12
C LEU A 20 3.57 -4.61 1.25
N ILE A 21 3.60 -3.27 1.28
CA ILE A 21 4.84 -2.51 1.52
C ILE A 21 5.42 -2.88 2.89
N LYS A 22 4.59 -2.94 3.94
CA LYS A 22 5.00 -3.37 5.29
C LYS A 22 5.48 -4.82 5.37
N LEU A 23 5.00 -5.72 4.51
CA LEU A 23 5.53 -7.08 4.42
C LEU A 23 6.95 -7.11 3.84
N GLY A 24 7.33 -6.07 3.08
CA GLY A 24 8.71 -5.82 2.68
C GLY A 24 9.60 -5.31 3.81
N GLU A 25 9.02 -4.88 4.94
CA GLU A 25 9.80 -4.53 6.13
C GLU A 25 10.28 -5.81 6.82
N PRO A 26 11.58 -5.95 7.12
CA PRO A 26 12.06 -7.05 7.95
C PRO A 26 11.43 -7.00 9.34
N ASN A 27 11.10 -8.17 9.89
CA ASN A 27 10.59 -8.37 11.25
C ASN A 27 11.55 -7.92 12.40
N GLN A 28 12.58 -7.12 12.14
CA GLN A 28 13.61 -6.74 13.13
C GLN A 28 13.24 -5.57 14.06
N LEU A 29 12.00 -5.07 14.06
CA LEU A 29 11.56 -4.04 15.02
C LEU A 29 10.74 -4.57 16.20
N ARG A 30 10.77 -5.87 16.50
CA ARG A 30 10.13 -6.39 17.71
C ARG A 30 10.96 -7.25 18.64
N SER A 31 12.26 -7.35 18.40
CA SER A 31 13.17 -7.96 19.37
C SER A 31 14.35 -7.04 19.62
N THR A 32 14.65 -6.88 20.90
CA THR A 32 15.90 -6.35 21.48
C THR A 32 16.07 -4.84 21.55
N THR A 33 15.53 -4.27 22.63
CA THR A 33 16.41 -3.58 23.60
C THR A 33 17.55 -4.53 23.99
N GLN A 34 18.59 -4.63 23.17
CA GLN A 34 19.93 -5.00 23.61
C GLN A 34 20.89 -4.14 22.81
N ILE A 35 21.16 -2.97 23.38
CA ILE A 35 22.37 -2.22 23.12
C ILE A 35 23.50 -3.11 23.64
N ASN A 36 24.14 -3.86 22.75
CA ASN A 36 25.51 -4.28 22.95
C ASN A 36 26.22 -4.20 21.61
N ASN A 37 27.17 -3.26 21.58
CA ASN A 37 28.30 -3.14 20.67
C ASN A 37 28.55 -4.41 19.83
N ASP A 38 28.29 -4.32 18.52
CA ASP A 38 29.30 -4.68 17.53
C ASP A 38 29.04 -3.94 16.22
N ASN A 39 30.09 -3.22 15.82
CA ASN A 39 30.10 -2.17 14.83
C ASN A 39 30.33 -2.78 13.43
N ASN A 40 29.36 -3.48 12.82
CA ASN A 40 29.52 -3.99 11.44
C ASN A 40 28.24 -4.44 10.70
N ASN A 41 27.16 -3.63 10.65
CA ASN A 41 25.90 -4.06 10.00
C ASN A 41 25.33 -3.13 8.93
N ASN A 42 26.17 -2.31 8.27
CA ASN A 42 25.71 -1.40 7.21
C ASN A 42 25.20 -2.10 5.94
N ASN A 43 25.55 -3.37 5.72
CA ASN A 43 25.12 -4.12 4.52
C ASN A 43 23.73 -4.74 4.68
N ASN A 44 23.34 -5.15 5.89
CA ASN A 44 22.06 -5.80 6.12
C ASN A 44 20.91 -4.79 6.04
N THR A 45 21.08 -3.60 6.61
CA THR A 45 20.06 -2.53 6.57
C THR A 45 19.82 -1.99 5.16
N ARG A 46 20.84 -1.98 4.29
CA ARG A 46 20.72 -1.54 2.89
C ARG A 46 19.87 -2.49 2.06
N SER A 47 20.13 -3.81 2.15
CA SER A 47 19.34 -4.84 1.49
C SER A 47 17.86 -4.86 1.91
N LEU A 48 17.56 -4.39 3.12
CA LEU A 48 16.22 -4.37 3.70
C LEU A 48 15.41 -3.16 3.27
N ILE A 49 16.05 -1.99 3.25
CA ILE A 49 15.48 -0.75 2.67
C ILE A 49 15.22 -0.98 1.18
N ASP A 50 16.13 -1.68 0.49
CA ASP A 50 15.98 -2.01 -0.92
C ASP A 50 14.74 -2.89 -1.17
N LEU A 51 14.43 -3.85 -0.28
CA LEU A 51 13.25 -4.71 -0.43
C LEU A 51 11.93 -3.91 -0.30
N THR A 52 11.83 -3.07 0.74
CA THR A 52 10.64 -2.24 0.97
C THR A 52 10.45 -1.23 -0.16
N ALA A 53 11.53 -0.59 -0.61
CA ALA A 53 11.50 0.34 -1.73
C ALA A 53 11.10 -0.34 -3.05
N ASN A 54 11.58 -1.56 -3.29
CA ASN A 54 11.20 -2.33 -4.48
C ASN A 54 9.70 -2.69 -4.48
N VAL A 55 9.14 -3.09 -3.34
CA VAL A 55 7.69 -3.36 -3.23
C VAL A 55 6.87 -2.08 -3.39
N GLU A 56 7.33 -0.97 -2.80
CA GLU A 56 6.68 0.32 -2.97
C GLU A 56 6.71 0.79 -4.43
N GLU A 57 7.80 0.58 -5.15
CA GLU A 57 7.89 0.88 -6.57
C GLU A 57 6.93 0.03 -7.39
N CYS A 58 6.78 -1.27 -7.08
CA CYS A 58 5.78 -2.12 -7.72
C CYS A 58 4.35 -1.59 -7.48
N VAL A 59 4.03 -1.15 -6.25
CA VAL A 59 2.73 -0.56 -5.93
C VAL A 59 2.52 0.75 -6.69
N ARG A 60 3.54 1.60 -6.77
CA ARG A 60 3.51 2.85 -7.53
C ARG A 60 3.25 2.57 -9.01
N CYS A 61 3.96 1.62 -9.60
CA CYS A 61 3.77 1.26 -11.01
C CYS A 61 2.36 0.72 -11.30
N LEU A 62 1.84 -0.12 -10.40
CA LEU A 62 0.46 -0.62 -10.49
C LEU A 62 -0.55 0.53 -10.41
N PHE A 63 -0.40 1.41 -9.41
CA PHE A 63 -1.36 2.48 -9.17
C PHE A 63 -1.30 3.57 -10.24
N ASN A 64 -0.12 3.90 -10.75
CA ASN A 64 0.06 4.89 -11.81
C ASN A 64 -0.30 4.33 -13.20
N ASN A 65 -0.81 3.10 -13.27
CA ASN A 65 -1.18 2.39 -14.50
C ASN A 65 -0.01 2.22 -15.49
N THR A 66 1.23 2.19 -14.99
CA THR A 66 2.44 1.93 -15.79
C THR A 66 2.79 0.44 -15.84
N CYS A 67 2.15 -0.39 -15.01
CA CYS A 67 2.27 -1.84 -15.02
C CYS A 67 0.90 -2.51 -14.87
N SER A 68 0.76 -3.73 -15.42
CA SER A 68 -0.46 -4.53 -15.27
C SER A 68 -0.53 -5.19 -13.89
N VAL A 69 -1.74 -5.59 -13.49
CA VAL A 69 -1.97 -6.36 -12.26
C VAL A 69 -1.20 -7.69 -12.27
N GLU A 70 -1.07 -8.32 -13.43
CA GLU A 70 -0.32 -9.58 -13.59
C GLU A 70 1.18 -9.39 -13.35
N THR A 71 1.77 -8.36 -13.97
CA THR A 71 3.18 -8.01 -13.77
C THR A 71 3.45 -7.64 -12.33
N PHE A 72 2.58 -6.82 -11.72
CA PHE A 72 2.68 -6.48 -10.31
C PHE A 72 2.69 -7.71 -9.40
N ILE A 73 1.77 -8.65 -9.62
CA ILE A 73 1.70 -9.86 -8.81
C ILE A 73 2.98 -10.68 -8.96
N GLN A 74 3.45 -10.89 -10.20
CA GLN A 74 4.68 -11.65 -10.43
C GLN A 74 5.90 -11.00 -9.75
N ASP A 75 6.04 -9.68 -9.85
CA ASP A 75 7.16 -8.97 -9.23
C ASP A 75 7.08 -8.99 -7.71
N VAL A 76 5.91 -8.75 -7.11
CA VAL A 76 5.76 -8.82 -5.64
C VAL A 76 5.98 -10.24 -5.13
N GLN A 77 5.50 -11.27 -5.85
CA GLN A 77 5.76 -12.66 -5.51
C GLN A 77 7.26 -12.98 -5.56
N ARG A 78 7.97 -12.47 -6.56
CA ARG A 78 9.43 -12.64 -6.71
C ARG A 78 10.21 -11.91 -5.62
N ILE A 79 9.83 -10.67 -5.29
CA ILE A 79 10.52 -9.83 -4.30
C ILE A 79 10.29 -10.39 -2.89
N LEU A 80 9.04 -10.66 -2.52
CA LEU A 80 8.69 -11.12 -1.17
C LEU A 80 8.81 -12.63 -1.00
N ASN A 81 9.05 -13.39 -2.08
CA ASN A 81 9.05 -14.84 -2.11
C ASN A 81 7.76 -15.43 -1.50
N VAL A 82 6.61 -14.87 -1.88
CA VAL A 82 5.28 -15.27 -1.39
C VAL A 82 4.37 -15.71 -2.52
N THR A 83 3.35 -16.50 -2.18
CA THR A 83 2.28 -16.85 -3.11
C THR A 83 1.10 -15.91 -2.94
N ILE A 84 0.78 -15.12 -3.95
CA ILE A 84 -0.41 -14.27 -3.98
C ILE A 84 -1.58 -15.07 -4.56
N LYS A 85 -2.74 -15.02 -3.88
CA LYS A 85 -3.96 -15.68 -4.36
C LYS A 85 -4.54 -14.92 -5.55
N SER A 86 -5.11 -15.65 -6.50
CA SER A 86 -5.85 -15.10 -7.66
C SER A 86 -7.02 -14.21 -7.24
N SER A 87 -7.63 -14.42 -6.07
CA SER A 87 -8.66 -13.49 -5.56
C SER A 87 -8.15 -12.07 -5.33
N LEU A 88 -6.83 -11.88 -5.12
CA LEU A 88 -6.24 -10.55 -5.04
C LEU A 88 -6.16 -9.88 -6.41
N SER A 89 -5.87 -10.63 -7.49
CA SER A 89 -5.81 -10.04 -8.84
C SER A 89 -7.16 -9.48 -9.26
N PHE A 90 -8.24 -10.25 -9.09
CA PHE A 90 -9.61 -9.80 -9.37
C PHE A 90 -9.97 -8.55 -8.56
N PHE A 91 -9.64 -8.55 -7.26
CA PHE A 91 -9.88 -7.38 -6.42
C PHE A 91 -9.10 -6.13 -6.87
N LEU A 92 -7.84 -6.27 -7.29
CA LEU A 92 -7.04 -5.14 -7.77
C LEU A 92 -7.57 -4.57 -9.08
N ILE A 93 -8.00 -5.42 -10.01
CA ILE A 93 -8.60 -5.02 -11.29
C ILE A 93 -9.84 -4.17 -11.07
N GLU A 94 -10.68 -4.52 -10.10
CA GLU A 94 -11.90 -3.76 -9.79
C GLU A 94 -11.63 -2.51 -8.93
N ALA A 95 -10.73 -2.60 -7.95
CA ALA A 95 -10.57 -1.54 -6.95
C ALA A 95 -9.70 -0.36 -7.42
N ILE A 96 -8.71 -0.58 -8.31
CA ILE A 96 -7.81 0.49 -8.79
C ILE A 96 -8.57 1.56 -9.60
N PRO A 97 -9.41 1.19 -10.59
CA PRO A 97 -10.20 2.17 -11.33
C PRO A 97 -11.11 2.99 -10.41
N LEU A 98 -11.68 2.36 -9.38
CA LEU A 98 -12.51 3.06 -8.38
C LEU A 98 -11.69 4.08 -7.57
N ALA A 99 -10.43 3.77 -7.24
CA ALA A 99 -9.55 4.70 -6.56
C ALA A 99 -9.18 5.89 -7.46
N HIS A 100 -8.89 5.65 -8.74
CA HIS A 100 -8.65 6.72 -9.73
C HIS A 100 -9.87 7.63 -9.87
N GLN A 101 -11.06 7.05 -10.00
CA GLN A 101 -12.31 7.79 -10.08
C GLN A 101 -12.55 8.63 -8.83
N TYR A 102 -12.29 8.09 -7.64
CA TYR A 102 -12.43 8.82 -6.39
C TYR A 102 -11.47 10.03 -6.31
N LEU A 103 -10.20 9.83 -6.68
CA LEU A 103 -9.21 10.92 -6.71
C LEU A 103 -9.63 12.01 -7.71
N GLN A 104 -10.06 11.62 -8.90
CA GLN A 104 -10.55 12.54 -9.92
C GLN A 104 -11.77 13.34 -9.44
N GLN A 105 -12.71 12.70 -8.75
CA GLN A 105 -13.89 13.37 -8.17
C GLN A 105 -13.52 14.43 -7.11
N HIS A 106 -12.41 14.22 -6.40
CA HIS A 106 -11.94 15.11 -5.34
C HIS A 106 -10.81 16.05 -5.80
N GLN A 107 -10.62 16.22 -7.12
CA GLN A 107 -9.61 17.10 -7.73
C GLN A 107 -8.15 16.77 -7.34
N TYR A 108 -7.89 15.53 -6.96
CA TYR A 108 -6.55 15.01 -6.78
C TYR A 108 -6.02 14.44 -8.10
N ASP A 109 -4.69 14.31 -8.20
CA ASP A 109 -4.08 13.57 -9.31
C ASP A 109 -4.48 12.08 -9.24
N PRO A 110 -5.26 11.58 -10.23
CA PRO A 110 -5.78 10.21 -10.19
C PRO A 110 -4.68 9.15 -10.29
N LEU A 111 -3.51 9.50 -10.84
CA LEU A 111 -2.40 8.57 -11.06
C LEU A 111 -1.25 8.81 -10.07
N SER A 112 -1.51 9.44 -8.93
CA SER A 112 -0.49 9.67 -7.90
C SER A 112 -0.66 8.72 -6.72
N TRP A 113 0.19 7.70 -6.64
CA TRP A 113 0.31 6.85 -5.45
C TRP A 113 0.59 7.66 -4.18
N GLU A 114 1.46 8.67 -4.23
CA GLU A 114 1.80 9.49 -3.06
C GLU A 114 0.59 10.25 -2.50
N THR A 115 -0.24 10.78 -3.41
CA THR A 115 -1.50 11.42 -3.03
C THR A 115 -2.45 10.38 -2.43
N PHE A 116 -2.63 9.24 -3.10
CA PHE A 116 -3.50 8.17 -2.61
C PHE A 116 -3.06 7.60 -1.25
N LYS A 117 -1.75 7.54 -1.01
CA LYS A 117 -1.14 7.08 0.24
C LYS A 117 -1.47 8.01 1.41
N THR A 118 -1.63 9.30 1.18
CA THR A 118 -1.77 10.34 2.22
C THR A 118 -3.20 10.82 2.43
N ILE A 119 -4.09 10.72 1.43
CA ILE A 119 -5.48 11.17 1.57
C ILE A 119 -6.21 10.51 2.75
N THR A 120 -7.06 11.26 3.45
CA THR A 120 -7.92 10.70 4.49
C THR A 120 -9.22 10.25 3.84
N LEU A 121 -9.39 8.94 3.65
CA LEU A 121 -10.64 8.36 3.19
C LEU A 121 -11.64 8.45 4.35
N GLN A 122 -12.47 9.50 4.36
CA GLN A 122 -13.57 9.58 5.32
C GLN A 122 -14.62 8.53 4.95
N THR A 123 -14.47 7.32 5.50
CA THR A 123 -15.61 6.41 5.66
C THR A 123 -16.60 7.11 6.55
N SER A 124 -17.75 7.52 5.98
CA SER A 124 -18.87 8.05 6.75
C SER A 124 -19.48 6.94 7.62
N LEU A 125 -18.74 6.52 8.62
CA LEU A 125 -19.22 5.82 9.79
C LEU A 125 -19.02 6.81 10.92
N SER A 126 -20.08 7.60 11.16
CA SER A 126 -20.38 8.24 12.44
C SER A 126 -19.18 8.49 13.36
N ALA A 127 -18.42 9.55 13.09
CA ALA A 127 -17.63 10.18 14.13
C ALA A 127 -18.18 11.60 14.28
N GLY A 128 -19.18 11.71 15.14
CA GLY A 128 -19.51 12.98 15.79
C GLY A 128 -18.35 13.43 16.67
N PHE A 129 -17.23 13.78 16.05
CA PHE A 129 -16.20 14.60 16.68
C PHE A 129 -16.35 16.00 16.11
N LEU A 130 -17.22 16.73 16.79
CA LEU A 130 -17.24 18.18 16.87
C LEU A 130 -15.80 18.69 16.94
N PHE A 131 -15.31 19.29 15.85
CA PHE A 131 -14.31 20.34 15.98
C PHE A 131 -15.01 21.51 16.68
N TRP A 132 -14.71 21.71 17.95
CA TRP A 132 -14.82 23.03 18.59
C TRP A 132 -13.40 23.54 18.84
N PHE A 133 -13.25 24.84 18.56
CA PHE A 133 -12.08 25.68 18.76
C PHE A 133 -11.38 25.50 20.12
#